data_AF-D9XQS5-F1
#
_entry.id   AF-D9XQS5-F1
#
_cell.length_a   1.000
_cell.length_b   1.000
_cell.length_c   1.000
_cell.angle_alpha   90.00
_cell.angle_beta   90.00
_cell.angle_gamma   90.00
#
_symmetry.space_group_name_H-M   'P 1'
#
loop_
_entity.id
_entity.type
_entity.pdbx_description
1 polymer ?
#
loop_
_entity_poly.entity_id
_entity_poly.type
_entity_poly.pdbx_seq_one_letter_code
_entity_poly.pdbx_strand_id
1 'polypeptide(L)'
;MPESAYPRARWLIDAVHRELPGVRVQAFLGDVLATEGPDGMRLTRAATRAAVVRSAGQVLDAGYDGVHLDLEPLHSGDRDYLSLLDDLRAVTRAEDARLSVAAHQIDPLPALHSVAGLFADHPKWWSQEFFGQVARRVDQIALMSYDTAQPLEGTYGGYVAQQTSLALEVTPPTTHLLMGLPFYYESNPSHWGHAETVAAAVRGVRLGLSRTDADRELFGVAPYIDFAATETNWEEYREGWVNP
;
A
#
# COMPACT_ATOMS: atom_id res chain seq x y z
N MET A 1 5.65 -21.90 3.91
CA MET A 1 4.33 -22.39 3.48
C MET A 1 4.54 -23.69 2.71
N PRO A 2 3.73 -24.73 2.95
CA PRO A 2 3.82 -25.96 2.15
C PRO A 2 3.34 -25.67 0.71
N GLU A 3 3.98 -26.27 -0.29
CA GLU A 3 3.59 -26.12 -1.72
C GLU A 3 2.12 -26.48 -1.98
N SER A 4 1.56 -27.37 -1.17
CA SER A 4 0.14 -27.75 -1.23
C SER A 4 -0.83 -26.61 -0.96
N ALA A 5 -0.37 -25.50 -0.36
CA ALA A 5 -1.19 -24.31 -0.13
C ALA A 5 -1.35 -23.46 -1.39
N TYR A 6 -0.47 -23.61 -2.39
CA TYR A 6 -0.46 -22.80 -3.62
C TYR A 6 -0.22 -23.63 -4.90
N PRO A 7 -0.95 -24.74 -5.11
CA PRO A 7 -0.64 -25.71 -6.17
C PRO A 7 -0.81 -25.16 -7.60
N ARG A 8 -1.47 -24.00 -7.78
CA ARG A 8 -1.68 -23.36 -9.08
C ARG A 8 -0.92 -22.03 -9.24
N ALA A 9 0.00 -21.69 -8.33
CA ALA A 9 0.75 -20.42 -8.41
C ALA A 9 1.48 -20.28 -9.75
N ARG A 10 2.30 -21.27 -10.14
CA ARG A 10 3.00 -21.26 -11.43
C ARG A 10 2.07 -21.14 -12.62
N TRP A 11 0.98 -21.93 -12.63
CA TRP A 11 -0.02 -21.85 -13.70
C TRP A 11 -0.60 -20.44 -13.84
N LEU A 12 -0.92 -19.77 -12.72
CA LEU A 12 -1.45 -18.41 -12.74
C LEU A 12 -0.40 -17.42 -13.26
N ILE A 13 0.82 -17.48 -12.74
CA ILE A 13 1.91 -16.58 -13.12
C ILE A 13 2.22 -16.74 -14.62
N ASP A 14 2.41 -17.96 -15.10
CA ASP A 14 2.67 -18.27 -16.51
C ASP A 14 1.52 -17.79 -17.42
N ALA A 15 0.27 -17.94 -16.95
CA ALA A 15 -0.89 -17.44 -17.69
C ALA A 15 -0.89 -15.90 -17.76
N VAL A 16 -0.62 -15.20 -16.67
CA VAL A 16 -0.54 -13.73 -16.67
C VAL A 16 0.58 -13.25 -17.59
N HIS A 17 1.78 -13.82 -17.50
CA HIS A 17 2.89 -13.41 -18.37
C HIS A 17 2.61 -13.69 -19.85
N ARG A 18 1.85 -14.74 -20.16
CA ARG A 18 1.44 -15.06 -21.54
C ARG A 18 0.37 -14.12 -22.07
N GLU A 19 -0.68 -13.86 -21.29
CA GLU A 19 -1.83 -13.06 -21.75
C GLU A 19 -1.61 -11.54 -21.59
N LEU A 20 -0.78 -11.12 -20.64
CA LEU A 20 -0.51 -9.72 -20.28
C LEU A 20 1.02 -9.46 -20.21
N PRO A 21 1.72 -9.50 -21.37
CA PRO A 21 3.17 -9.29 -21.40
C PRO A 21 3.51 -7.90 -20.85
N GLY A 22 4.41 -7.85 -19.87
CA GLY A 22 4.82 -6.63 -19.17
C GLY A 22 4.14 -6.40 -17.82
N VAL A 23 3.14 -7.20 -17.45
CA VAL A 23 2.58 -7.22 -16.09
C VAL A 23 3.44 -8.10 -15.19
N ARG A 24 3.79 -7.57 -14.02
CA ARG A 24 4.45 -8.33 -12.94
C ARG A 24 3.42 -8.87 -11.96
N VAL A 25 3.60 -10.11 -11.52
CA VAL A 25 2.78 -10.78 -10.50
C VAL A 25 3.55 -10.83 -9.20
N GLN A 26 3.12 -10.05 -8.20
CA GLN A 26 3.73 -10.05 -6.87
C GLN A 26 2.86 -10.84 -5.89
N ALA A 27 3.50 -11.57 -4.99
CA ALA A 27 2.80 -12.28 -3.92
C ALA A 27 2.36 -11.27 -2.85
N PHE A 28 1.05 -11.16 -2.62
CA PHE A 28 0.50 -10.40 -1.51
C PHE A 28 0.69 -11.18 -0.21
N LEU A 29 1.55 -10.67 0.69
CA LEU A 29 1.81 -11.24 2.00
C LEU A 29 1.30 -10.29 3.06
N GLY A 30 0.22 -10.66 3.75
CA GLY A 30 -0.30 -9.87 4.84
C GLY A 30 -0.65 -10.67 6.08
N ASP A 31 -0.71 -9.98 7.22
CA ASP A 31 -1.10 -10.54 8.51
C ASP A 31 -1.48 -9.42 9.49
N VAL A 32 -2.24 -9.76 10.52
CA VAL A 32 -2.62 -8.85 11.59
C VAL A 32 -1.52 -8.80 12.64
N LEU A 33 -1.01 -7.61 12.93
CA LEU A 33 -0.01 -7.37 13.96
C LEU A 33 -0.64 -7.29 15.35
N ALA A 34 0.02 -7.90 16.32
CA ALA A 34 -0.26 -7.74 17.75
C ALA A 34 0.31 -6.42 18.30
N THR A 35 0.07 -5.32 17.58
CA THR A 35 0.53 -3.97 17.95
C THR A 35 -0.43 -3.34 18.96
N GLU A 36 -1.74 -3.56 18.77
CA GLU A 36 -2.81 -2.96 19.57
C GLU A 36 -3.53 -3.97 20.48
N GLY A 37 -3.06 -5.22 20.51
CA GLY A 37 -3.69 -6.30 21.27
C GLY A 37 -2.76 -7.48 21.51
N PRO A 38 -3.20 -8.47 22.31
CA PRO A 38 -2.41 -9.66 22.63
C PRO A 38 -2.34 -10.66 21.47
N ASP A 39 -3.24 -10.55 20.49
CA ASP A 39 -3.40 -11.49 19.38
C ASP A 39 -2.78 -10.93 18.10
N GLY A 40 -2.17 -11.80 17.30
CA GLY A 40 -1.53 -11.45 16.04
C GLY A 40 -0.01 -11.67 16.00
N MET A 41 0.55 -11.37 14.83
CA MET A 41 1.98 -11.45 14.52
C MET A 41 2.76 -10.42 15.35
N ARG A 42 3.89 -10.83 15.95
CA ARG A 42 4.77 -9.92 16.70
C ARG A 42 6.09 -9.71 16.00
N LEU A 43 6.27 -8.53 15.42
CA LEU A 43 7.51 -8.14 14.76
C LEU A 43 8.68 -8.02 15.74
N THR A 44 8.44 -7.72 17.02
CA THR A 44 9.47 -7.70 18.08
C THR A 44 10.20 -9.02 18.29
N ARG A 45 9.63 -10.13 17.80
CA ARG A 45 10.28 -11.44 17.83
C ARG A 45 11.08 -11.65 16.55
N ALA A 46 12.40 -11.74 16.67
CA ALA A 46 13.29 -12.02 15.54
C ALA A 46 12.91 -13.31 14.78
N ALA A 47 12.42 -14.34 15.47
CA ALA A 47 11.95 -15.57 14.84
C ALA A 47 10.75 -15.35 13.91
N THR A 48 9.85 -14.41 14.25
CA THR A 48 8.72 -14.01 13.40
C THR A 48 9.23 -13.35 12.13
N ARG A 49 10.11 -12.35 12.25
CA ARG A 49 10.69 -11.65 11.09
C ARG A 49 11.44 -12.63 10.17
N ALA A 50 12.24 -13.51 10.74
CA ALA A 50 12.91 -14.57 10.00
C ALA A 50 11.92 -15.52 9.30
N ALA A 51 10.74 -15.77 9.87
CA ALA A 51 9.69 -16.55 9.21
C ALA A 51 9.08 -15.81 8.02
N VAL A 52 8.83 -14.50 8.14
CA VAL A 52 8.36 -13.65 7.03
C VAL A 52 9.36 -13.66 5.87
N VAL A 53 10.65 -13.47 6.17
CA VAL A 53 11.73 -13.52 5.17
C VAL A 53 11.82 -14.88 4.48
N ARG A 54 11.67 -15.99 5.23
CA ARG A 54 11.60 -17.33 4.62
C ARG A 54 10.38 -17.50 3.72
N SER A 55 9.21 -17.00 4.14
CA SER A 55 8.00 -17.04 3.30
C SER A 55 8.17 -16.23 2.01
N ALA A 56 8.84 -15.08 2.08
CA ALA A 56 9.19 -14.29 0.90
C ALA A 56 10.06 -15.10 -0.08
N GLY A 57 11.12 -15.77 0.40
CA GLY A 57 11.92 -16.67 -0.45
C GLY A 57 11.09 -17.76 -1.10
N GLN A 58 10.17 -18.39 -0.36
CA GLN A 58 9.33 -19.47 -0.88
C GLN A 58 8.36 -19.02 -1.98
N VAL A 59 7.83 -17.80 -1.91
CA VAL A 59 6.98 -17.28 -3.00
C VAL A 59 7.82 -16.88 -4.21
N LEU A 60 9.05 -16.38 -4.01
CA LEU A 60 9.96 -16.14 -5.14
C LEU A 60 10.36 -17.46 -5.83
N ASP A 61 10.67 -18.52 -5.08
CA ASP A 61 10.92 -19.88 -5.60
C ASP A 61 9.72 -20.46 -6.39
N ALA A 62 8.51 -20.02 -6.05
CA ALA A 62 7.29 -20.40 -6.74
C ALA A 62 7.13 -19.68 -8.09
N GLY A 63 7.89 -18.61 -8.34
CA GLY A 63 7.95 -17.88 -9.61
C GLY A 63 7.35 -16.47 -9.59
N TYR A 64 7.00 -15.92 -8.41
CA TYR A 64 6.48 -14.55 -8.33
C TYR A 64 7.57 -13.53 -8.65
N ASP A 65 7.20 -12.43 -9.32
CA ASP A 65 8.11 -11.35 -9.72
C ASP A 65 8.47 -10.41 -8.54
N GLY A 66 7.93 -10.68 -7.36
CA GLY A 66 8.10 -9.84 -6.18
C GLY A 66 7.16 -10.20 -5.04
N VAL A 67 7.28 -9.42 -3.97
CA VAL A 67 6.51 -9.52 -2.74
C VAL A 67 5.87 -8.16 -2.46
N HIS A 68 4.56 -8.15 -2.25
CA HIS A 68 3.82 -7.01 -1.73
C HIS A 68 3.44 -7.28 -0.28
N LEU A 69 4.03 -6.55 0.66
CA LEU A 69 3.81 -6.73 2.09
C LEU A 69 2.73 -5.78 2.61
N ASP A 70 1.76 -6.33 3.32
CA ASP A 70 0.69 -5.57 3.98
C ASP A 70 0.47 -6.04 5.42
N LEU A 71 1.02 -5.31 6.39
CA LEU A 71 0.95 -5.67 7.81
C LEU A 71 0.25 -4.56 8.59
N GLU A 72 -0.84 -4.92 9.27
CA GLU A 72 -1.70 -3.95 9.95
C GLU A 72 -2.16 -4.45 11.33
N PRO A 73 -2.38 -3.57 12.32
CA PRO A 73 -2.04 -2.15 12.32
C PRO A 73 -0.54 -1.94 12.60
N LEU A 74 0.11 -1.04 11.86
CA LEU A 74 1.52 -0.67 12.05
C LEU A 74 1.66 0.80 12.47
N HIS A 75 2.41 1.06 13.53
CA HIS A 75 2.65 2.41 14.04
C HIS A 75 3.97 3.02 13.54
N SER A 76 4.03 4.35 13.56
CA SER A 76 5.25 5.09 13.22
C SER A 76 6.43 4.72 14.10
N GLY A 77 7.62 4.64 13.48
CA GLY A 77 8.87 4.44 14.20
C GLY A 77 9.16 2.99 14.59
N ASP A 78 8.37 2.02 14.09
CA ASP A 78 8.63 0.60 14.32
C ASP A 78 9.97 0.19 13.67
N ARG A 79 10.99 0.00 14.51
CA ARG A 79 12.33 -0.37 14.08
C ARG A 79 12.43 -1.82 13.63
N ASP A 80 11.57 -2.69 14.17
CA ASP A 80 11.55 -4.11 13.80
C ASP A 80 10.96 -4.30 12.40
N TYR A 81 9.98 -3.47 12.02
CA TYR A 81 9.47 -3.40 10.64
C TYR A 81 10.53 -2.85 9.68
N LEU A 82 11.22 -1.75 10.03
CA LEU A 82 12.30 -1.23 9.18
C LEU A 82 13.42 -2.26 8.97
N SER A 83 13.80 -2.98 10.02
CA SER A 83 14.77 -4.09 9.92
C SER A 83 14.25 -5.23 9.07
N LEU A 84 12.96 -5.57 9.17
CA LEU A 84 12.33 -6.58 8.31
C LEU A 84 12.38 -6.17 6.84
N LEU A 85 12.13 -4.91 6.52
CA LEU A 85 12.22 -4.40 5.15
C LEU A 85 13.65 -4.47 4.61
N ASP A 86 14.65 -4.16 5.43
CA ASP A 86 16.06 -4.29 5.05
C ASP A 86 16.41 -5.76 4.70
N ASP A 87 15.95 -6.72 5.50
CA ASP A 87 16.14 -8.16 5.25
C ASP A 87 15.38 -8.65 4.00
N LEU A 88 14.11 -8.23 3.83
CA LEU A 88 13.31 -8.55 2.66
C LEU A 88 13.93 -7.97 1.39
N ARG A 89 14.44 -6.74 1.47
CA ARG A 89 15.09 -6.07 0.34
C ARG A 89 16.34 -6.82 -0.13
N ALA A 90 17.09 -7.42 0.79
CA ALA A 90 18.23 -8.27 0.45
C ALA A 90 17.78 -9.52 -0.31
N VAL A 91 16.72 -10.20 0.16
CA VAL A 91 16.17 -11.39 -0.48
C VAL A 91 15.60 -11.07 -1.87
N THR A 92 14.75 -10.04 -2.02
CA THR A 92 14.18 -9.75 -3.34
C THR A 92 15.25 -9.31 -4.34
N ARG A 93 16.26 -8.55 -3.92
CA ARG A 93 17.37 -8.15 -4.81
C ARG A 93 18.21 -9.33 -5.30
N ALA A 94 18.41 -10.36 -4.48
CA ALA A 94 19.17 -11.54 -4.89
C ALA A 94 18.48 -12.29 -6.05
N GLU A 95 17.15 -12.20 -6.13
CA GLU A 95 16.32 -12.85 -7.14
C GLU A 95 15.86 -11.89 -8.27
N ASP A 96 16.41 -10.67 -8.35
CA ASP A 96 15.95 -9.59 -9.26
C ASP A 96 14.44 -9.28 -9.15
N ALA A 97 13.88 -9.52 -7.96
CA ALA A 97 12.46 -9.39 -7.66
C ALA A 97 12.13 -8.05 -6.97
N ARG A 98 10.86 -7.65 -7.05
CA ARG A 98 10.37 -6.39 -6.47
C ARG A 98 9.94 -6.54 -5.02
N LEU A 99 10.32 -5.57 -4.19
CA LEU A 99 9.73 -5.37 -2.88
C LEU A 99 8.75 -4.21 -2.93
N SER A 100 7.47 -4.51 -2.71
CA SER A 100 6.39 -3.53 -2.59
C SER A 100 5.78 -3.59 -1.19
N VAL A 101 5.23 -2.48 -0.71
CA VAL A 101 4.48 -2.46 0.55
C VAL A 101 3.18 -1.66 0.42
N ALA A 102 2.16 -2.05 1.17
CA ALA A 102 1.03 -1.19 1.50
C ALA A 102 1.44 -0.29 2.67
N ALA A 103 1.09 0.99 2.57
CA ALA A 103 1.39 2.00 3.56
C ALA A 103 0.12 2.66 4.05
N HIS A 104 0.06 2.87 5.35
CA HIS A 104 -1.04 3.61 5.96
C HIS A 104 -1.00 5.08 5.53
N GLN A 105 -2.14 5.75 5.66
CA GLN A 105 -2.28 7.19 5.44
C GLN A 105 -1.23 7.98 6.23
N ILE A 106 -0.74 9.08 5.68
CA ILE A 106 0.18 10.01 6.34
C ILE A 106 -0.62 11.00 7.19
N ASP A 107 -0.09 11.35 8.35
CA ASP A 107 -0.65 12.38 9.21
C ASP A 107 -0.82 13.73 8.47
N PRO A 108 -2.07 14.23 8.27
CA PRO A 108 -2.33 15.41 7.44
C PRO A 108 -1.89 16.74 8.07
N LEU A 109 -1.64 16.81 9.38
CA LEU A 109 -0.98 17.95 10.01
C LEU A 109 0.24 17.45 10.79
N PRO A 110 1.39 18.16 10.79
CA PRO A 110 2.53 17.76 11.60
C PRO A 110 2.12 17.54 13.07
N ALA A 111 2.36 16.33 13.59
CA ALA A 111 2.09 15.91 14.97
C ALA A 111 0.61 15.71 15.38
N LEU A 112 -0.35 15.71 14.45
CA LEU A 112 -1.74 15.33 14.75
C LEU A 112 -1.83 13.88 15.23
N HIS A 113 -1.00 12.96 14.74
CA HIS A 113 -0.91 11.57 15.22
C HIS A 113 -0.53 11.49 16.72
N SER A 114 0.28 12.44 17.20
CA SER A 114 0.67 12.52 18.62
C SER A 114 -0.45 13.08 19.51
N VAL A 115 -1.31 13.95 18.96
CA VAL A 115 -2.47 14.51 19.67
C VAL A 115 -3.68 13.58 19.59
N ALA A 116 -3.92 12.96 18.43
CA ALA A 116 -4.94 11.93 18.24
C ALA A 116 -4.62 10.68 19.06
N GLY A 117 -3.36 10.24 19.14
CA GLY A 117 -2.96 9.16 20.05
C GLY A 117 -3.18 9.46 21.55
N LEU A 118 -3.47 10.72 21.90
CA LEU A 118 -3.85 11.16 23.25
C LEU A 118 -5.38 11.09 23.50
N PHE A 119 -6.20 10.97 22.44
CA PHE A 119 -7.67 10.99 22.51
C PHE A 119 -8.37 9.85 21.73
N ALA A 120 -7.64 9.10 20.91
CA ALA A 120 -8.08 7.98 20.11
C ALA A 120 -7.00 6.90 20.17
N ASP A 121 -7.35 5.73 20.71
CA ASP A 121 -6.44 4.60 21.01
C ASP A 121 -5.83 3.91 19.77
N HIS A 122 -5.99 4.47 18.56
CA HIS A 122 -5.66 3.81 17.29
C HIS A 122 -5.18 4.83 16.24
N PRO A 123 -3.91 5.28 16.27
CA PRO A 123 -3.41 6.17 15.23
C PRO A 123 -3.30 5.39 13.90
N LYS A 124 -4.33 5.51 13.06
CA LYS A 124 -4.36 5.01 11.67
C LYS A 124 -3.30 5.65 10.76
N TRP A 125 -2.56 6.64 11.28
CA TRP A 125 -1.65 7.47 10.50
C TRP A 125 -0.19 7.16 10.76
N TRP A 126 0.61 7.20 9.70
CA TRP A 126 2.05 7.28 9.77
C TRP A 126 2.52 8.73 9.79
N SER A 127 3.57 9.01 10.54
CA SER A 127 4.35 10.23 10.38
C SER A 127 4.97 10.25 8.98
N GLN A 128 5.08 11.43 8.39
CA GLN A 128 5.71 11.61 7.08
C GLN A 128 7.17 11.13 7.10
N GLU A 129 7.87 11.29 8.23
CA GLU A 129 9.23 10.79 8.41
C GLU A 129 9.29 9.25 8.28
N PHE A 130 8.41 8.53 8.99
CA PHE A 130 8.38 7.08 8.94
C PHE A 130 7.99 6.57 7.55
N PHE A 131 7.01 7.19 6.89
CA PHE A 131 6.67 6.89 5.50
C PHE A 131 7.90 7.02 4.59
N GLY A 132 8.66 8.12 4.71
CA GLY A 132 9.90 8.30 3.96
C GLY A 132 10.98 7.25 4.28
N GLN A 133 11.08 6.82 5.54
CA GLN A 133 11.99 5.74 5.95
C GLN A 133 11.62 4.39 5.31
N VAL A 134 10.33 4.09 5.21
CA VAL A 134 9.81 2.90 4.53
C VAL A 134 10.05 3.00 3.02
N ALA A 135 9.69 4.13 2.40
CA ALA A 135 9.85 4.37 0.97
C ALA A 135 11.30 4.15 0.49
N ARG A 136 12.29 4.59 1.28
CA ARG A 136 13.73 4.39 0.96
C ARG A 136 14.19 2.94 0.94
N ARG A 137 13.43 2.00 1.50
CA ARG A 137 13.81 0.58 1.66
C ARG A 137 13.18 -0.34 0.62
N VAL A 138 12.22 0.15 -0.15
CA VAL A 138 11.37 -0.66 -1.04
C VAL A 138 11.52 -0.22 -2.50
N ASP A 139 11.07 -1.03 -3.45
CA ASP A 139 10.96 -0.61 -4.86
C ASP A 139 9.67 0.16 -5.12
N GLN A 140 8.59 -0.23 -4.41
CA GLN A 140 7.26 0.34 -4.58
C GLN A 140 6.59 0.54 -3.22
N ILE A 141 5.84 1.63 -3.07
CA ILE A 141 5.05 1.92 -1.88
C ILE A 141 3.65 2.38 -2.30
N ALA A 142 2.62 1.72 -1.79
CA ALA A 142 1.22 2.02 -2.09
C ALA A 142 0.54 2.64 -0.87
N LEU A 143 0.25 3.94 -0.91
CA LEU A 143 -0.46 4.62 0.18
C LEU A 143 -1.96 4.34 0.06
N MET A 144 -2.53 3.70 1.09
CA MET A 144 -3.96 3.35 1.15
C MET A 144 -4.81 4.58 1.48
N SER A 145 -5.12 5.39 0.46
CA SER A 145 -5.86 6.66 0.60
C SER A 145 -7.39 6.50 0.69
N TYR A 146 -7.86 5.46 1.37
CA TYR A 146 -9.26 5.14 1.63
C TYR A 146 -9.44 4.75 3.10
N ASP A 147 -10.69 4.59 3.54
CA ASP A 147 -11.10 4.45 4.96
C ASP A 147 -10.79 5.71 5.78
N THR A 148 -11.17 6.84 5.20
CA THR A 148 -10.81 8.18 5.67
C THR A 148 -11.86 8.84 6.56
N ALA A 149 -13.06 8.24 6.64
CA ALA A 149 -14.26 8.81 7.25
C ALA A 149 -14.68 10.18 6.68
N GLN A 150 -14.19 10.56 5.49
CA GLN A 150 -14.54 11.84 4.87
C GLN A 150 -16.01 11.81 4.42
N PRO A 151 -16.85 12.78 4.83
CA PRO A 151 -18.30 12.68 4.65
C PRO A 151 -18.79 13.13 3.26
N LEU A 152 -17.94 13.80 2.46
CA LEU A 152 -18.30 14.36 1.16
C LEU A 152 -17.21 14.05 0.13
N GLU A 153 -17.58 13.84 -1.14
CA GLU A 153 -16.62 13.60 -2.22
C GLU A 153 -15.57 14.71 -2.35
N GLY A 154 -15.97 15.97 -2.18
CA GLY A 154 -15.07 17.11 -2.29
C GLY A 154 -14.01 17.14 -1.18
N THR A 155 -14.42 16.81 0.06
CA THR A 155 -13.48 16.73 1.19
C THR A 155 -12.58 15.51 1.07
N TYR A 156 -13.11 14.39 0.57
CA TYR A 156 -12.32 13.21 0.26
C TYR A 156 -11.27 13.48 -0.83
N GLY A 157 -11.66 14.06 -1.97
CA GLY A 157 -10.72 14.42 -3.04
C GLY A 157 -9.65 15.41 -2.58
N GLY A 158 -10.01 16.37 -1.72
CA GLY A 158 -9.06 17.28 -1.08
C GLY A 158 -8.08 16.56 -0.15
N TYR A 159 -8.57 15.60 0.63
CA TYR A 159 -7.75 14.74 1.49
C TYR A 159 -6.76 13.90 0.67
N VAL A 160 -7.22 13.24 -0.41
CA VAL A 160 -6.36 12.47 -1.30
C VAL A 160 -5.30 13.34 -1.98
N ALA A 161 -5.64 14.56 -2.38
CA ALA A 161 -4.66 15.52 -2.91
C ALA A 161 -3.57 15.85 -1.88
N GLN A 162 -3.95 16.06 -0.61
CA GLN A 162 -3.01 16.31 0.47
C GLN A 162 -2.11 15.09 0.73
N GLN A 163 -2.69 13.88 0.83
CA GLN A 163 -1.92 12.64 1.00
C GLN A 163 -0.91 12.43 -0.13
N THR A 164 -1.32 12.72 -1.37
CA THR A 164 -0.46 12.64 -2.55
C THR A 164 0.73 13.58 -2.43
N SER A 165 0.50 14.85 -2.07
CA SER A 165 1.59 15.82 -1.84
C SER A 165 2.55 15.36 -0.74
N LEU A 166 2.01 14.95 0.41
CA LEU A 166 2.82 14.50 1.55
C LEU A 166 3.68 13.28 1.20
N ALA A 167 3.14 12.33 0.44
CA ALA A 167 3.89 11.15 0.01
C ALA A 167 4.97 11.50 -1.03
N LEU A 168 4.67 12.38 -1.98
CA LEU A 168 5.62 12.83 -3.01
C LEU A 168 6.85 13.54 -2.40
N GLU A 169 6.64 14.37 -1.39
CA GLU A 169 7.69 15.14 -0.70
C GLU A 169 8.78 14.26 -0.06
N VAL A 170 8.42 13.05 0.40
CA VAL A 170 9.36 12.16 1.13
C VAL A 170 9.70 10.86 0.41
N THR A 171 9.01 10.55 -0.69
CA THR A 171 9.31 9.36 -1.49
C THR A 171 10.46 9.65 -2.45
N PRO A 172 11.59 8.92 -2.38
CA PRO A 172 12.70 9.10 -3.30
C PRO A 172 12.26 8.92 -4.76
N PRO A 173 12.87 9.64 -5.72
CA PRO A 173 12.54 9.50 -7.15
C PRO A 173 12.82 8.11 -7.70
N THR A 174 13.61 7.29 -7.00
CA THR A 174 13.91 5.90 -7.35
C THR A 174 12.88 4.89 -6.88
N THR A 175 11.87 5.32 -6.12
CA THR A 175 10.82 4.45 -5.56
C THR A 175 9.51 4.74 -6.28
N HIS A 176 8.80 3.70 -6.71
CA HIS A 176 7.50 3.86 -7.33
C HIS A 176 6.44 4.16 -6.28
N LEU A 177 5.93 5.38 -6.29
CA LEU A 177 4.82 5.79 -5.42
C LEU A 177 3.49 5.47 -6.09
N LEU A 178 2.64 4.72 -5.40
CA LEU A 178 1.29 4.39 -5.85
C LEU A 178 0.27 4.97 -4.85
N MET A 179 -0.78 5.58 -5.37
CA MET A 179 -1.92 6.03 -4.56
C MET A 179 -3.07 5.01 -4.66
N GLY A 180 -3.50 4.46 -3.53
CA GLY A 180 -4.56 3.46 -3.45
C GLY A 180 -5.94 4.01 -3.79
N LEU A 181 -6.70 3.28 -4.61
CA LEU A 181 -8.06 3.63 -5.03
C LEU A 181 -9.09 2.67 -4.40
N PRO A 182 -10.22 3.17 -3.88
CA PRO A 182 -11.26 2.35 -3.26
C PRO A 182 -12.11 1.63 -4.33
N PHE A 183 -11.64 0.49 -4.82
CA PHE A 183 -12.37 -0.43 -5.71
C PHE A 183 -13.27 -1.37 -4.90
N TYR A 184 -14.04 -0.80 -3.98
CA TYR A 184 -15.06 -1.49 -3.19
C TYR A 184 -16.12 -0.48 -2.77
N TYR A 185 -17.27 -0.99 -2.33
CA TYR A 185 -18.28 -0.16 -1.70
C TYR A 185 -18.53 -0.66 -0.28
N GLU A 186 -18.28 0.20 0.69
CA GLU A 186 -18.73 0.03 2.05
C GLU A 186 -19.37 1.34 2.54
N SER A 187 -20.19 1.29 3.59
CA SER A 187 -20.64 2.52 4.24
C SER A 187 -20.75 2.31 5.74
N ASN A 188 -19.73 2.78 6.46
CA ASN A 188 -19.61 2.73 7.91
C ASN A 188 -18.92 4.03 8.42
N PRO A 189 -18.84 4.27 9.74
CA PRO A 189 -18.22 5.49 10.25
C PRO A 189 -16.76 5.72 9.86
N SER A 190 -16.02 4.68 9.43
CA SER A 190 -14.66 4.78 8.93
C SER A 190 -14.56 4.94 7.40
N HIS A 191 -15.63 4.69 6.66
CA HIS A 191 -15.63 4.73 5.20
C HIS A 191 -17.03 5.04 4.68
N TRP A 192 -17.19 6.15 3.98
CA TRP A 192 -18.46 6.53 3.38
C TRP A 192 -18.39 6.30 1.87
N GLY A 193 -18.89 5.17 1.37
CA GLY A 193 -18.76 4.79 -0.05
C GLY A 193 -19.41 5.75 -1.05
N HIS A 194 -20.30 6.64 -0.60
CA HIS A 194 -20.84 7.73 -1.44
C HIS A 194 -19.87 8.93 -1.57
N ALA A 195 -18.88 9.04 -0.69
CA ALA A 195 -17.88 10.09 -0.66
C ALA A 195 -16.52 9.58 -1.17
N GLU A 196 -16.15 8.35 -0.79
CA GLU A 196 -14.88 7.72 -1.16
C GLU A 196 -14.98 6.98 -2.50
N THR A 197 -15.22 7.73 -3.59
CA THR A 197 -15.36 7.18 -4.94
C THR A 197 -14.01 7.13 -5.69
N VAL A 198 -13.91 6.26 -6.70
CA VAL A 198 -12.70 6.17 -7.54
C VAL A 198 -12.50 7.48 -8.30
N ALA A 199 -13.57 8.07 -8.82
CA ALA A 199 -13.52 9.36 -9.50
C ALA A 199 -12.99 10.49 -8.58
N ALA A 200 -13.45 10.55 -7.33
CA ALA A 200 -12.98 11.54 -6.36
C ALA A 200 -11.51 11.32 -5.98
N ALA A 201 -11.10 10.06 -5.75
CA ALA A 201 -9.72 9.70 -5.48
C ALA A 201 -8.80 10.11 -6.64
N VAL A 202 -9.12 9.73 -7.88
CA VAL A 202 -8.33 10.06 -9.07
C VAL A 202 -8.17 11.57 -9.27
N ARG A 203 -9.25 12.35 -9.07
CA ARG A 203 -9.17 13.83 -9.10
C ARG A 203 -8.19 14.35 -8.05
N GLY A 204 -8.27 13.84 -6.83
CA GLY A 204 -7.36 14.18 -5.74
C GLY A 204 -5.90 13.86 -6.08
N VAL A 205 -5.64 12.64 -6.57
CA VAL A 205 -4.30 12.20 -6.98
C VAL A 205 -3.71 13.12 -8.05
N ARG A 206 -4.46 13.40 -9.12
CA ARG A 206 -3.99 14.30 -10.20
C ARG A 206 -3.71 15.71 -9.68
N LEU A 207 -4.54 16.21 -8.78
CA LEU A 207 -4.35 17.53 -8.18
C LEU A 207 -3.10 17.60 -7.29
N GLY A 208 -2.88 16.59 -6.45
CA GLY A 208 -1.68 16.50 -5.62
C GLY A 208 -0.40 16.35 -6.44
N LEU A 209 -0.41 15.47 -7.44
CA LEU A 209 0.71 15.27 -8.37
C LEU A 209 1.08 16.55 -9.10
N SER A 210 0.11 17.18 -9.78
CA SER A 210 0.36 18.38 -10.59
C SER A 210 0.87 19.58 -9.78
N ARG A 211 0.50 19.68 -8.50
CA ARG A 211 0.96 20.75 -7.60
C ARG A 211 2.34 20.52 -6.99
N THR A 212 2.73 19.26 -6.84
CA THR A 212 3.90 18.90 -6.03
C THR A 212 5.07 18.45 -6.87
N ASP A 213 4.82 17.58 -7.86
CA ASP A 213 5.86 16.94 -8.67
C ASP A 213 5.24 16.42 -9.98
N ALA A 214 4.84 17.35 -10.86
CA ALA A 214 4.06 17.04 -12.06
C ALA A 214 4.78 16.10 -13.04
N ASP A 215 6.11 16.07 -13.00
CA ASP A 215 6.97 15.29 -13.88
C ASP A 215 7.47 13.98 -13.23
N ARG A 216 6.90 13.57 -12.08
CA ARG A 216 7.30 12.32 -11.41
C ARG A 216 7.07 11.10 -12.31
N GLU A 217 8.15 10.49 -12.78
CA GLU A 217 8.10 9.31 -13.65
C GLU A 217 7.59 8.05 -12.94
N LEU A 218 8.08 7.77 -11.73
CA LEU A 218 7.72 6.58 -10.95
C LEU A 218 6.52 6.87 -10.04
N PHE A 219 5.39 7.18 -10.66
CA PHE A 219 4.13 7.48 -9.97
C PHE A 219 2.93 6.81 -10.64
N GLY A 220 1.97 6.35 -9.84
CA GLY A 220 0.76 5.70 -10.34
C GLY A 220 -0.35 5.60 -9.31
N VAL A 221 -1.36 4.79 -9.64
CA VAL A 221 -2.48 4.46 -8.75
C VAL A 221 -2.62 2.94 -8.63
N ALA A 222 -3.15 2.49 -7.50
CA ALA A 222 -3.33 1.08 -7.17
C ALA A 222 -4.79 0.77 -6.82
N PRO A 223 -5.58 0.16 -7.73
CA PRO A 223 -6.92 -0.32 -7.44
C PRO A 223 -6.95 -1.38 -6.33
N TYR A 224 -7.70 -1.14 -5.26
CA TYR A 224 -7.90 -2.11 -4.17
C TYR A 224 -9.41 -2.32 -3.93
N ILE A 225 -10.02 -3.49 -4.22
CA ILE A 225 -9.44 -4.75 -4.70
C ILE A 225 -10.39 -5.43 -5.71
N ASP A 226 -9.83 -6.24 -6.61
CA ASP A 226 -10.50 -6.76 -7.80
C ASP A 226 -11.82 -7.53 -7.53
N PHE A 227 -11.86 -8.36 -6.49
CA PHE A 227 -13.04 -9.15 -6.16
C PHE A 227 -14.22 -8.33 -5.62
N ALA A 228 -13.97 -7.10 -5.18
CA ALA A 228 -14.99 -6.16 -4.71
C ALA A 228 -15.31 -5.07 -5.75
N ALA A 229 -14.53 -5.02 -6.85
CA ALA A 229 -14.67 -4.01 -7.88
C ALA A 229 -15.98 -4.15 -8.66
N THR A 230 -16.59 -3.02 -8.97
CA THR A 230 -17.78 -2.90 -9.82
C THR A 230 -17.41 -2.33 -11.19
N GLU A 231 -18.30 -2.44 -12.19
CA GLU A 231 -18.06 -1.81 -13.50
C GLU A 231 -17.92 -0.29 -13.38
N THR A 232 -18.68 0.34 -12.48
CA THR A 232 -18.55 1.78 -12.20
C THR A 232 -17.14 2.14 -11.71
N ASN A 233 -16.52 1.32 -10.85
CA ASN A 233 -15.13 1.57 -10.43
C ASN A 233 -14.16 1.54 -11.63
N TRP A 234 -14.36 0.59 -12.54
CA TRP A 234 -13.54 0.49 -13.75
C TRP A 234 -13.78 1.64 -14.72
N GLU A 235 -15.03 2.06 -14.93
CA GLU A 235 -15.38 3.22 -15.75
C GLU A 235 -14.71 4.50 -15.21
N GLU A 236 -14.88 4.79 -13.91
CA GLU A 236 -14.29 5.96 -13.25
C GLU A 236 -12.76 5.97 -13.34
N TYR A 237 -12.11 4.80 -13.20
CA TYR A 237 -10.66 4.67 -13.36
C TYR A 237 -10.21 4.89 -14.81
N ARG A 238 -10.90 4.29 -15.78
CA ARG A 238 -10.55 4.41 -17.20
C ARG A 238 -10.70 5.86 -17.67
N GLU A 239 -11.79 6.53 -17.33
CA GLU A 239 -12.06 7.92 -17.71
C GLU A 239 -11.19 8.91 -16.94
N GLY A 240 -10.91 8.66 -15.66
CA GLY A 240 -10.18 9.60 -14.83
C GLY A 240 -8.65 9.52 -14.96
N TRP A 241 -8.10 8.31 -15.12
CA TRP A 241 -6.66 8.04 -15.03
C TRP A 241 -6.05 7.53 -16.34
N VAL A 242 -6.69 6.55 -17.00
CA VAL A 242 -6.12 5.92 -18.21
C VAL A 242 -6.29 6.78 -19.45
N ASN A 243 -7.49 7.34 -19.65
CA ASN A 243 -7.85 8.21 -20.77
C ASN A 243 -8.39 9.56 -20.26
N PRO A 244 -7.51 10.36 -19.60
CA PRO A 244 -7.87 11.51 -18.77
C PRO A 244 -8.31 12.79 -19.48
#